data_AF-A0A6S7JH85-F1
#
_entry.id   AF-A0A6S7JH85-F1
#
_cell.length_a   1.000
_cell.length_b   1.000
_cell.length_c   1.000
_cell.angle_alpha   90.00
_cell.angle_beta   90.00
_cell.angle_gamma   90.00
#
_symmetry.space_group_name_H-M   'P 1'
#
loop_
_entity.id
_entity.type
_entity.pdbx_description
1 polymer ?
#
loop_
_entity_poly.entity_id
_entity_poly.type
_entity_poly.pdbx_seq_one_letter_code
_entity_poly.pdbx_strand_id
1 'polypeptide(L)'
;MSAQVDHIHSSHLITAVQAINRTIEEDNPAATLTSLQQDPAKLKNILPENALLYQALLYAEKQEKKKKTDDPSAELWHDEIQRIIDKCNLYAIDAHKLAAGVSMINASLESGTEQSTIEALENADVGLRGVTRECQAAYHTRLKETKGEKGQQAGPWLEQKIPQGFLFYYNTATQQTSWAKPADFTNNSGLLTKEEIQTMVSNETAKHGRQVYLQANEPSIVRLQAHWRGYLARKTFNERKQFMTKQLPAIIKIQANLKRWIQHKKYNDRLEVLHDNDDAIIKIQAWTRMHLARSNYKQRKQLYEDNLPAIVKIQAFMRANLAQHDYRALLNSQDPPIKIVRKFLHLLDQSNVDFEEELELQKLKAQVVTEIRSNQQLEHDLQGMDIKIGFIRYGLKEKQRISLLATGKTDTLAKLALWQTGALSKLALWQNWRSGKTGALAKLANWRSGKTAGALAKLALWRSGETGTLAKLALWRNWHSGETGTLAKLALWQNWRSGKLALWQNCRRSGKLALWQMDKKPKTYIILAYGIQSRYR
;
A
#
# COMPACT_ATOMS: atom_id res chain seq x y z
N MET A 1 -71.11 -38.87 -100.51
CA MET A 1 -70.31 -37.63 -100.65
C MET A 1 -69.50 -37.28 -99.41
N SER A 2 -70.03 -37.37 -98.17
CA SER A 2 -69.27 -37.03 -96.95
C SER A 2 -67.95 -37.80 -96.77
N ALA A 3 -67.97 -39.14 -96.86
CA ALA A 3 -66.76 -39.96 -96.63
C ALA A 3 -65.62 -39.72 -97.64
N GLN A 4 -65.94 -39.27 -98.85
CA GLN A 4 -64.96 -38.96 -99.89
C GLN A 4 -64.34 -37.58 -99.67
N VAL A 5 -65.10 -36.63 -99.13
CA VAL A 5 -64.62 -35.29 -98.72
C VAL A 5 -63.72 -35.39 -97.49
N ASP A 6 -64.05 -36.27 -96.54
CA ASP A 6 -63.24 -36.51 -95.34
C ASP A 6 -61.89 -37.19 -95.65
N HIS A 7 -61.87 -38.14 -96.60
CA HIS A 7 -60.63 -38.78 -97.07
C HIS A 7 -59.74 -37.82 -97.87
N ILE A 8 -60.33 -36.91 -98.64
CA ILE A 8 -59.58 -35.88 -99.37
C ILE A 8 -58.98 -34.88 -98.36
N HIS A 9 -59.75 -34.44 -97.36
CA HIS A 9 -59.26 -33.55 -96.31
C HIS A 9 -58.15 -34.16 -95.45
N SER A 10 -58.24 -35.45 -95.11
CA SER A 10 -57.18 -36.13 -94.35
C SER A 10 -55.90 -36.31 -95.19
N SER A 11 -56.03 -36.61 -96.48
CA SER A 11 -54.88 -36.68 -97.40
C SER A 11 -54.17 -35.33 -97.52
N HIS A 12 -54.91 -34.23 -97.69
CA HIS A 12 -54.33 -32.90 -97.79
C HIS A 12 -53.65 -32.45 -96.49
N LEU A 13 -54.20 -32.82 -95.33
CA LEU A 13 -53.59 -32.56 -94.02
C LEU A 13 -52.25 -33.30 -93.86
N ILE A 14 -52.18 -34.58 -94.26
CA ILE A 14 -50.94 -35.38 -94.19
C ILE A 14 -49.86 -34.76 -95.09
N THR A 15 -50.22 -34.37 -96.33
CA THR A 15 -49.27 -33.71 -97.25
C THR A 15 -48.77 -32.37 -96.69
N ALA A 16 -49.64 -31.59 -96.03
CA ALA A 16 -49.25 -30.34 -95.40
C ALA A 16 -48.29 -30.54 -94.22
N VAL A 17 -48.56 -31.54 -93.36
CA VAL A 17 -47.66 -31.88 -92.23
C VAL A 17 -46.30 -32.37 -92.71
N GLN A 18 -46.26 -33.16 -93.79
CA GLN A 18 -45.00 -33.57 -94.43
C GLN A 18 -44.25 -32.38 -95.02
N ALA A 19 -44.95 -31.46 -95.68
CA ALA A 19 -44.36 -30.23 -96.20
C ALA A 19 -43.77 -29.36 -95.08
N ILE A 20 -44.47 -29.22 -93.95
CA ILE A 20 -43.97 -28.52 -92.76
C ILE A 20 -42.68 -29.19 -92.24
N ASN A 21 -42.70 -30.51 -92.06
CA ASN A 21 -41.54 -31.28 -91.61
C ASN A 21 -40.33 -31.13 -92.53
N ARG A 22 -40.55 -31.02 -93.84
CA ARG A 22 -39.50 -30.75 -94.82
C ARG A 22 -38.93 -29.33 -94.67
N THR A 23 -39.79 -28.31 -94.60
CA THR A 23 -39.34 -26.91 -94.47
C THR A 23 -38.58 -26.65 -93.17
N ILE A 24 -38.91 -27.37 -92.09
CA ILE A 24 -38.17 -27.29 -90.81
C ILE A 24 -36.71 -27.73 -90.99
N GLU A 25 -36.42 -28.75 -91.81
CA GLU A 25 -35.05 -29.23 -92.07
C GLU A 25 -34.26 -28.31 -93.01
N GLU A 26 -34.94 -27.52 -93.83
CA GLU A 26 -34.33 -26.54 -94.75
C GLU A 26 -33.80 -25.30 -94.00
N ASP A 27 -34.05 -25.22 -92.68
CA ASP A 27 -33.65 -24.14 -91.77
C ASP A 27 -34.00 -22.72 -92.25
N ASN A 28 -35.12 -22.60 -92.96
CA ASN A 28 -35.59 -21.34 -93.51
C ASN A 28 -36.87 -20.87 -92.82
N PRO A 29 -36.80 -19.85 -91.94
CA PRO A 29 -37.94 -19.34 -91.18
C PRO A 29 -39.12 -18.86 -92.03
N ALA A 30 -38.85 -18.27 -93.19
CA ALA A 30 -39.90 -17.76 -94.08
C ALA A 30 -40.61 -18.91 -94.81
N ALA A 31 -39.87 -19.94 -95.22
CA ALA A 31 -40.43 -21.14 -95.84
C ALA A 31 -41.27 -21.92 -94.82
N THR A 32 -40.79 -22.06 -93.59
CA THR A 32 -41.52 -22.70 -92.49
C THR A 32 -42.77 -21.93 -92.11
N LEU A 33 -42.74 -20.60 -92.06
CA LEU A 33 -43.96 -19.82 -91.85
C LEU A 33 -44.98 -20.06 -92.97
N THR A 34 -44.53 -20.06 -94.22
CA THR A 34 -45.39 -20.27 -95.39
C THR A 34 -46.06 -21.65 -95.36
N SER A 35 -45.32 -22.70 -94.97
CA SER A 35 -45.86 -24.06 -94.85
C SER A 35 -46.83 -24.19 -93.68
N LEU A 36 -46.58 -23.52 -92.55
CA LEU A 36 -47.49 -23.49 -91.40
C LEU A 36 -48.81 -22.76 -91.73
N GLN A 37 -48.78 -21.71 -92.56
CA GLN A 37 -49.94 -20.90 -92.95
C GLN A 37 -50.84 -21.55 -94.00
N GLN A 38 -50.47 -22.71 -94.56
CA GLN A 38 -51.29 -23.37 -95.58
C GLN A 38 -52.64 -23.82 -94.99
N ASP A 39 -53.75 -23.45 -95.65
CA ASP A 39 -55.11 -23.82 -95.22
C ASP A 39 -55.29 -25.33 -94.92
N PRO A 40 -54.70 -26.26 -95.71
CA PRO A 40 -54.79 -27.69 -95.40
C PRO A 40 -54.14 -28.12 -94.07
N ALA A 41 -53.19 -27.35 -93.53
CA ALA A 41 -52.50 -27.68 -92.28
C ALA A 41 -53.41 -27.54 -91.05
N LYS A 42 -54.49 -26.74 -91.13
CA LYS A 42 -55.49 -26.53 -90.06
C LYS A 42 -54.92 -26.10 -88.70
N LEU A 43 -53.72 -25.51 -88.71
CA LEU A 43 -53.05 -24.98 -87.54
C LEU A 43 -53.67 -23.63 -87.13
N LYS A 44 -53.63 -23.31 -85.83
CA LYS A 44 -54.23 -22.12 -85.23
C LYS A 44 -53.17 -21.23 -84.57
N ASN A 45 -53.51 -19.95 -84.38
CA ASN A 45 -52.69 -18.96 -83.68
C ASN A 45 -51.32 -18.69 -84.32
N ILE A 46 -51.19 -18.79 -85.64
CA ILE A 46 -49.92 -18.52 -86.31
C ILE A 46 -49.72 -17.01 -86.42
N LEU A 47 -48.66 -16.50 -85.79
CA LEU A 47 -48.26 -15.10 -85.80
C LEU A 47 -47.01 -14.93 -86.67
N PRO A 48 -47.05 -14.11 -87.75
CA PRO A 48 -45.92 -13.93 -88.66
C PRO A 48 -44.65 -13.45 -87.95
N GLU A 49 -44.81 -12.63 -86.92
CA GLU A 49 -43.72 -12.05 -86.12
C GLU A 49 -42.86 -13.12 -85.44
N ASN A 50 -43.44 -14.28 -85.12
CA ASN A 50 -42.77 -15.39 -84.42
C ASN A 50 -42.12 -16.39 -85.38
N ALA A 51 -42.01 -16.11 -86.68
CA ALA A 51 -41.47 -17.05 -87.67
C ALA A 51 -40.10 -17.64 -87.30
N LEU A 52 -39.19 -16.79 -86.79
CA LEU A 52 -37.87 -17.23 -86.33
C LEU A 52 -37.96 -18.18 -85.13
N LEU A 53 -38.84 -17.86 -84.19
CA LEU A 53 -39.05 -18.66 -82.99
C LEU A 53 -39.71 -20.00 -83.32
N TYR A 54 -40.69 -20.00 -84.23
CA TYR A 54 -41.32 -21.23 -84.72
C TYR A 54 -40.29 -22.15 -85.37
N GLN A 55 -39.47 -21.64 -86.30
CA GLN A 55 -38.43 -22.43 -86.95
C GLN A 55 -37.47 -23.04 -85.93
N ALA A 56 -36.94 -22.22 -85.02
CA ALA A 56 -35.97 -22.68 -84.03
C ALA A 56 -36.52 -23.75 -83.09
N LEU A 57 -37.73 -23.56 -82.55
CA LEU A 57 -38.34 -24.51 -81.61
C LEU A 57 -38.89 -25.77 -82.28
N LEU A 58 -39.47 -25.66 -83.48
CA LEU A 58 -39.91 -26.82 -84.26
C LEU A 58 -38.70 -27.68 -84.65
N TYR A 59 -37.60 -27.07 -85.10
CA TYR A 59 -36.37 -27.78 -85.40
C TYR A 59 -35.81 -28.47 -84.14
N ALA A 60 -35.71 -27.77 -83.02
CA ALA A 60 -35.19 -28.33 -81.77
C ALA A 60 -36.01 -29.53 -81.26
N GLU A 61 -37.35 -29.41 -81.20
CA GLU A 61 -38.24 -30.50 -80.78
C GLU A 61 -38.20 -31.68 -81.76
N LYS A 62 -38.05 -31.41 -83.06
CA LYS A 62 -37.85 -32.47 -84.07
C LYS A 62 -36.55 -33.24 -83.84
N GLN A 63 -35.44 -32.55 -83.58
CA GLN A 63 -34.17 -33.20 -83.26
C GLN A 63 -34.25 -34.02 -81.96
N GLU A 64 -34.92 -33.49 -80.93
CA GLU A 64 -35.14 -34.21 -79.67
C GLU A 64 -36.01 -35.46 -79.87
N LYS A 65 -37.02 -35.39 -80.74
CA LYS A 65 -37.85 -36.55 -81.09
C LYS A 65 -37.03 -37.63 -81.80
N LYS A 66 -36.21 -37.28 -82.78
CA LYS A 66 -35.31 -38.22 -83.47
C LYS A 66 -34.39 -38.95 -82.48
N LYS A 67 -33.81 -38.23 -81.52
CA LYS A 67 -32.96 -38.82 -80.47
C LYS A 67 -33.73 -39.76 -79.54
N LYS A 68 -34.94 -39.39 -79.11
CA LYS A 68 -35.75 -40.18 -78.17
C LYS A 68 -36.28 -41.47 -78.80
N THR A 69 -36.59 -41.43 -80.09
CA THR A 69 -37.14 -42.56 -80.84
C THR A 69 -36.05 -43.42 -81.49
N ASP A 70 -34.79 -42.97 -81.49
CA ASP A 70 -33.66 -43.56 -82.24
C ASP A 70 -33.98 -43.76 -83.73
N ASP A 71 -34.80 -42.85 -84.27
CA ASP A 71 -35.24 -42.87 -85.67
C ASP A 71 -34.86 -41.54 -86.34
N PRO A 72 -33.90 -41.53 -87.28
CA PRO A 72 -33.50 -40.32 -87.99
C PRO A 72 -34.61 -39.74 -88.89
N SER A 73 -35.64 -40.54 -89.20
CA SER A 73 -36.80 -40.15 -90.02
C SER A 73 -38.00 -39.71 -89.20
N ALA A 74 -37.87 -39.59 -87.87
CA ALA A 74 -38.98 -39.18 -87.02
C ALA A 74 -39.51 -37.78 -87.41
N GLU A 75 -40.80 -37.71 -87.72
CA GLU A 75 -41.53 -36.49 -88.07
C GLU A 75 -42.36 -35.98 -86.89
N LEU A 76 -42.56 -34.66 -86.82
CA LEU A 76 -43.50 -34.06 -85.90
C LEU A 76 -44.93 -34.29 -86.39
N TRP A 77 -45.80 -34.71 -85.48
CA TRP A 77 -47.22 -34.90 -85.75
C TRP A 77 -47.97 -33.57 -85.63
N HIS A 78 -49.15 -33.48 -86.24
CA HIS A 78 -49.95 -32.26 -86.25
C HIS A 78 -50.20 -31.69 -84.85
N ASP A 79 -50.53 -32.55 -83.87
CA ASP A 79 -50.78 -32.11 -82.49
C ASP A 79 -49.52 -31.61 -81.79
N GLU A 80 -48.36 -32.21 -82.08
CA GLU A 80 -47.06 -31.73 -81.59
C GLU A 80 -46.73 -30.36 -82.20
N ILE A 81 -46.91 -30.18 -83.51
CA ILE A 81 -46.69 -28.91 -84.21
C ILE A 81 -47.57 -27.82 -83.61
N GLN A 82 -48.87 -28.08 -83.41
CA GLN A 82 -49.78 -27.12 -82.79
C GLN A 82 -49.34 -26.77 -81.36
N ARG A 83 -49.00 -27.78 -80.53
CA ARG A 83 -48.48 -27.53 -79.17
C ARG A 83 -47.21 -26.69 -79.19
N ILE A 84 -46.32 -26.89 -80.16
CA ILE A 84 -45.08 -26.10 -80.29
C ILE A 84 -45.41 -24.66 -80.69
N ILE A 85 -46.33 -24.43 -81.63
CA ILE A 85 -46.80 -23.08 -81.99
C ILE A 85 -47.35 -22.35 -80.76
N ASP A 86 -48.25 -23.00 -80.01
CA ASP A 86 -48.85 -22.40 -78.82
C ASP A 86 -47.79 -22.10 -77.75
N LYS A 87 -46.79 -22.97 -77.56
CA LYS A 87 -45.62 -22.71 -76.69
C LYS A 87 -44.79 -21.52 -77.18
N CYS A 88 -44.51 -21.41 -78.48
CA CYS A 88 -43.75 -20.30 -79.05
C CYS A 88 -44.47 -18.96 -78.80
N ASN A 89 -45.78 -18.93 -79.03
CA ASN A 89 -46.59 -17.74 -78.76
C ASN A 89 -46.58 -17.36 -77.28
N LEU A 90 -46.67 -18.35 -76.38
CA LEU A 90 -46.55 -18.11 -74.96
C LEU A 90 -45.18 -17.51 -74.60
N TYR A 91 -44.09 -18.07 -75.13
CA TYR A 91 -42.75 -17.51 -74.94
C TYR A 91 -42.61 -16.09 -75.48
N ALA A 92 -43.28 -15.77 -76.59
CA ALA A 92 -43.29 -14.41 -77.13
C ALA A 92 -44.03 -13.41 -76.22
N ILE A 93 -45.16 -13.82 -75.67
CA ILE A 93 -45.91 -13.03 -74.70
C ILE A 93 -45.06 -12.80 -73.44
N ASP A 94 -44.43 -13.85 -72.91
CA ASP A 94 -43.59 -13.77 -71.71
C ASP A 94 -42.34 -12.91 -71.96
N ALA A 95 -41.72 -13.02 -73.14
CA ALA A 95 -40.60 -12.19 -73.56
C ALA A 95 -40.97 -10.71 -73.66
N HIS A 96 -42.14 -10.41 -74.22
CA HIS A 96 -42.66 -9.05 -74.29
C HIS A 96 -42.90 -8.46 -72.89
N LYS A 97 -43.57 -9.21 -72.01
CA LYS A 97 -43.81 -8.79 -70.61
C LYS A 97 -42.51 -8.54 -69.85
N LEU A 98 -41.54 -9.45 -69.98
CA LEU A 98 -40.20 -9.31 -69.40
C LEU A 98 -39.52 -8.03 -69.89
N ALA A 99 -39.48 -7.81 -71.21
CA ALA A 99 -38.81 -6.66 -71.80
C ALA A 99 -39.52 -5.33 -71.47
N ALA A 100 -40.85 -5.31 -71.49
CA ALA A 100 -41.64 -4.17 -71.05
C ALA A 100 -41.41 -3.84 -69.58
N GLY A 101 -41.33 -4.86 -68.72
CA GLY A 101 -40.98 -4.71 -67.30
C GLY A 101 -39.58 -4.13 -67.07
N VAL A 102 -38.57 -4.64 -67.80
CA VAL A 102 -37.20 -4.09 -67.76
C VAL A 102 -37.15 -2.66 -68.30
N SER A 103 -37.95 -2.34 -69.32
CA SER A 103 -38.10 -0.98 -69.83
C SER A 103 -38.71 -0.04 -68.77
N MET A 104 -39.73 -0.49 -68.03
CA MET A 104 -40.31 0.27 -66.91
C MET A 104 -39.29 0.55 -65.81
N ILE A 105 -38.46 -0.44 -65.46
CA ILE A 105 -37.36 -0.23 -64.50
C ILE A 105 -36.38 0.83 -65.02
N ASN A 106 -35.96 0.72 -66.28
CA ASN A 106 -35.05 1.72 -66.89
C ASN A 106 -35.67 3.12 -66.95
N ALA A 107 -36.98 3.25 -67.19
CA ALA A 107 -37.70 4.51 -67.20
C ALA A 107 -37.86 5.11 -65.78
N SER A 108 -38.12 4.26 -64.77
CA SER A 108 -38.24 4.69 -63.36
C SER A 108 -36.94 5.30 -62.81
N LEU A 109 -35.78 4.91 -63.36
CA LEU A 109 -34.48 5.51 -63.05
C LEU A 109 -34.31 6.93 -63.62
N GLU A 110 -35.07 7.29 -64.67
CA GLU A 110 -35.05 8.62 -65.31
C GLU A 110 -36.08 9.57 -64.68
N SER A 111 -37.29 9.08 -64.35
CA SER A 111 -38.38 9.88 -63.77
C SER A 111 -38.20 10.20 -62.28
N GLY A 112 -37.26 9.53 -61.61
CA GLY A 112 -36.61 10.04 -60.39
C GLY A 112 -37.48 10.03 -59.12
N THR A 113 -37.85 8.85 -58.64
CA THR A 113 -38.14 8.61 -57.21
C THR A 113 -37.71 7.20 -56.82
N GLU A 114 -37.21 7.03 -55.59
CA GLU A 114 -36.84 5.71 -55.05
C GLU A 114 -38.06 4.78 -55.00
N GLN A 115 -39.25 5.35 -54.78
CA GLN A 115 -40.52 4.64 -54.67
C GLN A 115 -40.95 4.01 -56.00
N SER A 116 -40.89 4.78 -57.09
CA SER A 116 -41.20 4.24 -58.42
C SER A 116 -40.22 3.13 -58.82
N THR A 117 -38.95 3.24 -58.44
CA THR A 117 -37.97 2.20 -58.76
C THR A 117 -38.23 0.89 -58.03
N ILE A 118 -38.62 0.91 -56.74
CA ILE A 118 -38.91 -0.33 -56.03
C ILE A 118 -40.21 -0.98 -56.54
N GLU A 119 -41.24 -0.18 -56.85
CA GLU A 119 -42.48 -0.68 -57.45
C GLU A 119 -42.25 -1.34 -58.81
N ALA A 120 -41.37 -0.77 -59.63
CA ALA A 120 -40.96 -1.37 -60.90
C ALA A 120 -40.12 -2.66 -60.71
N LEU A 121 -39.26 -2.72 -59.69
CA LEU A 121 -38.47 -3.91 -59.34
C LEU A 121 -39.33 -5.04 -58.75
N GLU A 122 -40.43 -4.71 -58.08
CA GLU A 122 -41.40 -5.67 -57.54
C GLU A 122 -42.32 -6.26 -58.61
N ASN A 123 -42.24 -5.79 -59.87
CA ASN A 123 -43.06 -6.32 -60.95
C ASN A 123 -42.74 -7.81 -61.23
N ALA A 124 -43.76 -8.65 -61.06
CA ALA A 124 -43.69 -10.10 -61.24
C ALA A 124 -43.26 -10.52 -62.67
N ASP A 125 -43.59 -9.72 -63.69
CA ASP A 125 -43.28 -10.00 -65.09
C ASP A 125 -41.76 -10.03 -65.36
N VAL A 126 -40.97 -9.28 -64.60
CA VAL A 126 -39.50 -9.27 -64.73
C VAL A 126 -38.88 -10.51 -64.07
N GLY A 127 -39.56 -11.07 -63.06
CA GLY A 127 -39.10 -12.26 -62.33
C GLY A 127 -37.78 -12.05 -61.59
N LEU A 128 -37.59 -10.86 -60.98
CA LEU A 128 -36.43 -10.58 -60.13
C LEU A 128 -36.53 -11.32 -58.79
N ARG A 129 -35.39 -11.76 -58.26
CA ARG A 129 -35.28 -12.50 -57.00
C ARG A 129 -34.56 -11.65 -55.95
N GLY A 130 -35.05 -11.73 -54.71
CA GLY A 130 -34.39 -11.08 -53.56
C GLY A 130 -34.57 -9.57 -53.50
N VAL A 131 -35.62 -9.02 -54.12
CA VAL A 131 -36.00 -7.62 -53.97
C VAL A 131 -36.57 -7.42 -52.57
N THR A 132 -36.02 -6.48 -51.82
CA THR A 132 -36.46 -6.13 -50.46
C THR A 132 -36.64 -4.62 -50.35
N ARG A 133 -37.74 -4.17 -49.73
CA ARG A 133 -38.05 -2.74 -49.59
C ARG A 133 -37.02 -2.00 -48.71
N GLU A 134 -36.38 -2.70 -47.78
CA GLU A 134 -35.31 -2.16 -46.91
C GLU A 134 -34.10 -1.65 -47.71
N CYS A 135 -33.88 -2.17 -48.92
CA CYS A 135 -32.78 -1.80 -49.80
C CYS A 135 -33.17 -0.80 -50.90
N GLN A 136 -34.38 -0.22 -50.86
CA GLN A 136 -34.94 0.65 -51.89
C GLN A 136 -33.99 1.80 -52.31
N ALA A 137 -33.48 2.57 -51.35
CA ALA A 137 -32.56 3.67 -51.62
C ALA A 137 -31.23 3.19 -52.26
N ALA A 138 -30.72 2.05 -51.79
CA ALA A 138 -29.49 1.44 -52.32
C ALA A 138 -29.68 0.93 -53.75
N TYR A 139 -30.81 0.29 -54.05
CA TYR A 139 -31.14 -0.13 -55.42
C TYR A 139 -31.22 1.06 -56.36
N HIS A 140 -31.97 2.11 -55.98
CA HIS A 140 -32.16 3.31 -56.81
C HIS A 140 -30.81 3.95 -57.15
N THR A 141 -30.01 4.23 -56.12
CA THR A 141 -28.71 4.89 -56.27
C THR A 141 -27.78 4.08 -57.16
N ARG A 142 -27.65 2.79 -56.87
CA ARG A 142 -26.65 1.97 -57.55
C ARG A 142 -27.06 1.55 -58.96
N LEU A 143 -28.35 1.31 -59.21
CA LEU A 143 -28.85 1.09 -60.57
C LEU A 143 -28.66 2.35 -61.44
N LYS A 144 -28.89 3.54 -60.88
CA LYS A 144 -28.65 4.82 -61.56
C LYS A 144 -27.17 5.02 -61.90
N GLU A 145 -26.27 4.70 -60.98
CA GLU A 145 -24.82 4.69 -61.23
C GLU A 145 -24.45 3.72 -62.37
N THR A 146 -24.93 2.46 -62.30
CA THR A 146 -24.62 1.47 -63.35
C THR A 146 -25.17 1.86 -64.72
N LYS A 147 -26.31 2.55 -64.76
CA LYS A 147 -26.87 3.09 -66.01
C LYS A 147 -26.02 4.26 -66.53
N GLY A 148 -25.53 5.13 -65.64
CA GLY A 148 -24.63 6.23 -65.99
C GLY A 148 -23.28 5.77 -66.55
N GLU A 149 -22.72 4.68 -66.01
CA GLU A 149 -21.45 4.09 -66.48
C GLU A 149 -21.51 3.59 -67.94
N LYS A 150 -22.70 3.23 -68.44
CA LYS A 150 -22.91 2.77 -69.82
C LYS A 150 -22.98 3.88 -70.88
N GLY A 151 -23.03 5.14 -70.48
CA GLY A 151 -23.05 6.30 -71.39
C GLY A 151 -24.42 6.62 -72.02
N GLN A 152 -24.59 7.86 -72.45
CA GLN A 152 -25.86 8.44 -72.93
C GLN A 152 -26.17 8.19 -74.41
N GLN A 153 -25.25 7.63 -75.18
CA GLN A 153 -25.49 7.24 -76.58
C GLN A 153 -26.10 5.84 -76.63
N ALA A 154 -27.36 5.74 -76.21
CA ALA A 154 -28.13 4.50 -76.21
C ALA A 154 -29.10 4.50 -77.39
N GLY A 155 -29.01 3.47 -78.24
CA GLY A 155 -30.10 3.15 -79.16
C GLY A 155 -31.37 2.77 -78.38
N PRO A 156 -32.57 2.94 -78.97
CA PRO A 156 -33.84 2.68 -78.27
C PRO A 156 -34.11 1.19 -78.03
N TRP A 157 -33.27 0.30 -78.58
CA TRP A 157 -33.44 -1.13 -78.52
C TRP A 157 -32.81 -1.75 -77.27
N LEU A 158 -33.63 -2.44 -76.50
CA LEU A 158 -33.24 -3.32 -75.41
C LEU A 158 -33.04 -4.74 -75.95
N GLU A 159 -31.84 -5.29 -75.76
CA GLU A 159 -31.58 -6.72 -75.95
C GLU A 159 -31.82 -7.46 -74.63
N GLN A 160 -32.70 -8.46 -74.65
CA GLN A 160 -33.01 -9.27 -73.48
C GLN A 160 -32.90 -10.75 -73.82
N LYS A 161 -32.20 -11.50 -72.96
CA LYS A 161 -32.19 -12.96 -73.02
C LYS A 161 -33.39 -13.50 -72.24
N ILE A 162 -34.22 -14.31 -72.91
CA ILE A 162 -35.38 -14.95 -72.28
C ILE A 162 -34.89 -16.24 -71.57
N PRO A 163 -35.55 -16.74 -70.51
CA PRO A 163 -35.19 -17.99 -69.83
C PRO A 163 -34.89 -19.20 -70.73
N GLN A 164 -35.52 -19.31 -71.90
CA GLN A 164 -35.29 -20.41 -72.85
C GLN A 164 -34.00 -20.25 -73.68
N GLY A 165 -33.28 -19.13 -73.54
CA GLY A 165 -31.97 -18.90 -74.15
C GLY A 165 -31.97 -18.05 -75.41
N PHE A 166 -33.14 -17.75 -75.97
CA PHE A 166 -33.31 -16.88 -77.15
C PHE A 166 -33.11 -15.40 -76.80
N LEU A 167 -32.58 -14.65 -77.76
CA LEU A 167 -32.47 -13.19 -77.68
C LEU A 167 -33.76 -12.56 -78.21
N PHE A 168 -34.20 -11.53 -77.52
CA PHE A 168 -35.40 -10.77 -77.83
C PHE A 168 -35.08 -9.29 -77.82
N TYR A 169 -35.49 -8.59 -78.88
CA TYR A 169 -35.22 -7.17 -79.06
C TYR A 169 -36.52 -6.38 -78.87
N TYR A 170 -36.48 -5.42 -77.97
CA TYR A 170 -37.63 -4.57 -77.63
C TYR A 170 -37.27 -3.10 -77.81
N ASN A 171 -38.03 -2.38 -78.62
CA ASN A 171 -37.83 -0.94 -78.79
C ASN A 171 -38.57 -0.19 -77.68
N THR A 172 -37.80 0.46 -76.80
CA THR A 172 -38.34 1.22 -75.66
C THR A 172 -39.13 2.47 -76.06
N ALA A 173 -38.89 3.04 -77.25
CA ALA A 173 -39.58 4.23 -77.73
C ALA A 173 -40.85 3.90 -78.53
N THR A 174 -40.81 2.88 -79.39
CA THR A 174 -41.94 2.52 -80.28
C THR A 174 -42.73 1.31 -79.80
N GLN A 175 -42.26 0.61 -78.75
CA GLN A 175 -42.81 -0.64 -78.24
C GLN A 175 -42.80 -1.80 -79.26
N GLN A 176 -42.04 -1.68 -80.34
CA GLN A 176 -41.88 -2.75 -81.35
C GLN A 176 -41.04 -3.90 -80.81
N THR A 177 -41.39 -5.12 -81.20
CA THR A 177 -40.71 -6.36 -80.83
C THR A 177 -40.12 -7.06 -82.04
N SER A 178 -38.94 -7.66 -81.88
CA SER A 178 -38.31 -8.46 -82.93
C SER A 178 -37.50 -9.61 -82.35
N TRP A 179 -37.58 -10.76 -83.00
CA TRP A 179 -36.69 -11.91 -82.76
C TRP A 179 -35.41 -11.84 -83.58
N ALA A 180 -35.42 -11.07 -84.68
CA ALA A 180 -34.24 -10.76 -85.47
C ALA A 180 -33.52 -9.55 -84.86
N LYS A 181 -32.19 -9.54 -84.94
CA LYS A 181 -31.41 -8.35 -84.59
C LYS A 181 -31.81 -7.19 -85.53
N PRO A 182 -32.35 -6.07 -85.00
CA PRO A 182 -32.74 -4.93 -85.82
C PRO A 182 -31.54 -4.28 -86.51
N ALA A 183 -31.74 -3.72 -87.71
CA ALA A 183 -30.68 -3.06 -88.47
C ALA A 183 -30.10 -1.82 -87.74
N ASP A 184 -30.95 -1.10 -87.01
CA ASP A 184 -30.60 0.10 -86.24
C ASP A 184 -30.08 -0.22 -84.83
N PHE A 185 -29.75 -1.49 -84.55
CA PHE A 185 -29.26 -1.90 -83.24
C PHE A 185 -27.82 -1.46 -83.01
N THR A 186 -27.62 -0.56 -82.05
CA THR A 186 -26.29 -0.18 -81.54
C THR A 186 -25.90 -1.08 -80.37
N ASN A 187 -24.72 -1.71 -80.44
CA ASN A 187 -24.23 -2.62 -79.39
C ASN A 187 -24.03 -1.94 -78.01
N ASN A 188 -24.01 -0.60 -77.95
CA ASN A 188 -23.95 0.15 -76.69
C ASN A 188 -25.38 0.50 -76.23
N SER A 189 -26.07 -0.47 -75.63
CA SER A 189 -27.36 -0.21 -75.00
C SER A 189 -27.09 0.50 -73.67
N GLY A 190 -27.25 1.82 -73.60
CA GLY A 190 -27.27 2.55 -72.31
C GLY A 190 -28.47 2.19 -71.40
N LEU A 191 -29.16 1.09 -71.71
CA LEU A 191 -30.22 0.46 -70.95
C LEU A 191 -29.66 -0.71 -70.15
N LEU A 192 -30.19 -0.91 -68.95
CA LEU A 192 -29.85 -2.06 -68.12
C LEU A 192 -30.64 -3.29 -68.57
N THR A 193 -29.97 -4.43 -68.68
CA THR A 193 -30.62 -5.72 -68.92
C THR A 193 -31.13 -6.32 -67.62
N LYS A 194 -32.04 -7.30 -67.70
CA LYS A 194 -32.54 -8.03 -66.52
C LYS A 194 -31.41 -8.67 -65.70
N GLU A 195 -30.39 -9.22 -66.37
CA GLU A 195 -29.25 -9.86 -65.72
C GLU A 195 -28.44 -8.85 -64.89
N GLU A 196 -28.21 -7.66 -65.43
CA GLU A 196 -27.51 -6.59 -64.74
C GLU A 196 -28.31 -6.11 -63.53
N ILE A 197 -29.62 -5.88 -63.71
CA ILE A 197 -30.51 -5.49 -62.62
C ILE A 197 -30.54 -6.58 -61.53
N GLN A 198 -30.67 -7.86 -61.91
CA GLN A 198 -30.71 -8.97 -60.97
C GLN A 198 -29.40 -9.13 -60.20
N THR A 199 -28.25 -9.03 -60.87
CA THR A 199 -26.94 -9.12 -60.18
C THR A 199 -26.78 -7.97 -59.19
N MET A 200 -27.19 -6.77 -59.58
CA MET A 200 -27.21 -5.60 -58.72
C MET A 200 -28.09 -5.76 -57.48
N VAL A 201 -29.36 -6.12 -57.67
CA VAL A 201 -30.31 -6.38 -56.58
C VAL A 201 -29.76 -7.45 -55.64
N SER A 202 -29.32 -8.59 -56.18
CA SER A 202 -28.73 -9.68 -55.38
C SER A 202 -27.54 -9.22 -54.54
N ASN A 203 -26.66 -8.39 -55.12
CA ASN A 203 -25.46 -7.89 -54.44
C ASN A 203 -25.82 -6.95 -53.28
N GLU A 204 -26.75 -6.01 -53.51
CA GLU A 204 -27.17 -5.06 -52.48
C GLU A 204 -27.98 -5.73 -51.38
N THR A 205 -28.91 -6.64 -51.71
CA THR A 205 -29.63 -7.43 -50.71
C THR A 205 -28.67 -8.28 -49.88
N ALA A 206 -27.67 -8.90 -50.50
CA ALA A 206 -26.67 -9.68 -49.78
C ALA A 206 -25.79 -8.81 -48.88
N LYS A 207 -25.43 -7.59 -49.30
CA LYS A 207 -24.71 -6.62 -48.46
C LYS A 207 -25.55 -6.22 -47.25
N HIS A 208 -26.82 -5.88 -47.46
CA HIS A 208 -27.74 -5.53 -46.38
C HIS A 208 -27.92 -6.68 -45.39
N GLY A 209 -28.18 -7.89 -45.89
CA GLY A 209 -28.32 -9.09 -45.04
C GLY A 209 -27.07 -9.36 -44.19
N ARG A 210 -25.86 -9.19 -44.76
CA ARG A 210 -24.60 -9.28 -43.98
C ARG A 210 -24.52 -8.22 -42.90
N GLN A 211 -24.90 -6.99 -43.19
CA GLN A 211 -24.87 -5.90 -42.22
C GLN A 211 -25.83 -6.15 -41.06
N VAL A 212 -27.08 -6.52 -41.36
CA VAL A 212 -28.09 -6.86 -40.34
C VAL A 212 -27.61 -8.03 -39.47
N TYR A 213 -27.03 -9.07 -40.10
CA TYR A 213 -26.46 -10.20 -39.38
C TYR A 213 -25.33 -9.78 -38.43
N LEU A 214 -24.43 -8.89 -38.86
CA LEU A 214 -23.34 -8.38 -38.01
C LEU A 214 -23.88 -7.54 -36.85
N GLN A 215 -24.85 -6.67 -37.09
CA GLN A 215 -25.48 -5.86 -36.06
C GLN A 215 -26.18 -6.73 -35.00
N ALA A 216 -26.90 -7.76 -35.42
CA ALA A 216 -27.55 -8.70 -34.50
C ALA A 216 -26.53 -9.44 -33.60
N ASN A 217 -25.33 -9.72 -34.11
CA ASN A 217 -24.28 -10.43 -33.39
C ASN A 217 -23.30 -9.51 -32.63
N GLU A 218 -23.44 -8.19 -32.74
CA GLU A 218 -22.55 -7.21 -32.10
C GLU A 218 -22.39 -7.43 -30.58
N PRO A 219 -23.44 -7.69 -29.78
CA PRO A 219 -23.29 -7.89 -28.33
C PRO A 219 -22.41 -9.10 -27.98
N SER A 220 -22.49 -10.17 -28.77
CA SER A 220 -21.68 -11.38 -28.61
C SER A 220 -20.23 -11.12 -28.97
N ILE A 221 -19.98 -10.37 -30.05
CA ILE A 221 -18.63 -9.96 -30.45
C ILE A 221 -17.99 -9.09 -29.37
N VAL A 222 -18.71 -8.10 -28.85
CA VAL A 222 -18.23 -7.22 -27.75
C VAL A 222 -17.90 -8.05 -26.51
N ARG A 223 -18.76 -9.02 -26.15
CA ARG A 223 -18.51 -9.94 -25.03
C ARG A 223 -17.24 -10.75 -25.25
N LEU A 224 -17.04 -11.32 -26.43
CA LEU A 224 -15.83 -12.06 -26.79
C LEU A 224 -14.58 -11.19 -26.68
N GLN A 225 -14.62 -9.97 -27.24
CA GLN A 225 -13.51 -9.03 -27.16
C GLN A 225 -13.19 -8.65 -25.70
N ALA A 226 -14.21 -8.44 -24.86
CA ALA A 226 -14.01 -8.15 -23.44
C ALA A 226 -13.33 -9.32 -22.71
N HIS A 227 -13.73 -10.57 -22.99
CA HIS A 227 -13.08 -11.76 -22.44
C HIS A 227 -11.62 -11.85 -22.88
N TRP A 228 -11.33 -11.59 -24.15
CA TRP A 228 -9.98 -11.62 -24.70
C TRP A 228 -9.07 -10.55 -24.07
N ARG A 229 -9.55 -9.29 -24.02
CA ARG A 229 -8.83 -8.19 -23.34
C ARG A 229 -8.55 -8.54 -21.88
N GLY A 230 -9.54 -9.10 -21.18
CA GLY A 230 -9.38 -9.57 -19.80
C GLY A 230 -8.38 -10.72 -19.66
N TYR A 231 -8.38 -11.68 -20.58
CA TYR A 231 -7.41 -12.78 -20.61
C TYR A 231 -5.98 -12.27 -20.79
N LEU A 232 -5.76 -11.37 -21.75
CA LEU A 232 -4.44 -10.79 -22.02
C LEU A 232 -3.87 -10.03 -20.82
N ALA A 233 -4.71 -9.23 -20.14
CA ALA A 233 -4.33 -8.53 -18.92
C ALA A 233 -3.97 -9.50 -17.78
N ARG A 234 -4.74 -10.59 -17.61
CA ARG A 234 -4.44 -11.61 -16.59
C ARG A 234 -3.17 -12.40 -16.91
N LYS A 235 -2.94 -12.72 -18.18
CA LYS A 235 -1.72 -13.42 -18.64
C LYS A 235 -0.47 -12.62 -18.28
N THR A 236 -0.41 -11.36 -18.71
CA THR A 236 0.72 -10.46 -18.43
C THR A 236 0.95 -10.24 -16.93
N PHE A 237 -0.13 -10.08 -16.15
CA PHE A 237 -0.03 -10.00 -14.69
C PHE A 237 0.54 -11.27 -14.06
N ASN A 238 0.04 -12.44 -14.47
CA ASN A 238 0.49 -13.73 -13.93
C ASN A 238 1.95 -14.01 -14.28
N GLU A 239 2.40 -13.69 -15.50
CA GLU A 239 3.81 -13.80 -15.90
C GLU A 239 4.71 -12.97 -14.98
N ARG A 240 4.34 -11.70 -14.73
CA ARG A 240 5.11 -10.83 -13.83
C ARG A 240 5.07 -11.31 -12.38
N LYS A 241 3.91 -11.79 -11.90
CA LYS A 241 3.77 -12.37 -10.56
C LYS A 241 4.66 -13.60 -10.40
N GLN A 242 4.63 -14.52 -11.36
CA GLN A 242 5.46 -15.72 -11.37
C GLN A 242 6.95 -15.38 -11.37
N PHE A 243 7.38 -14.41 -12.17
CA PHE A 243 8.75 -13.92 -12.15
C PHE A 243 9.15 -13.43 -10.74
N MET A 244 8.34 -12.57 -10.13
CA MET A 244 8.62 -12.06 -8.78
C MET A 244 8.65 -13.17 -7.72
N THR A 245 7.74 -14.15 -7.80
CA THR A 245 7.73 -15.31 -6.89
C THR A 245 8.99 -16.15 -7.05
N LYS A 246 9.47 -16.38 -8.28
CA LYS A 246 10.74 -17.08 -8.55
C LYS A 246 11.94 -16.32 -7.98
N GLN A 247 11.96 -14.99 -8.09
CA GLN A 247 13.06 -14.15 -7.60
C GLN A 247 13.01 -13.87 -6.09
N LEU A 248 11.87 -14.08 -5.43
CA LEU A 248 11.66 -13.75 -4.02
C LEU A 248 12.73 -14.33 -3.07
N PRO A 249 13.16 -15.61 -3.19
CA PRO A 249 14.19 -16.15 -2.31
C PRO A 249 15.54 -15.44 -2.44
N ALA A 250 15.94 -15.06 -3.66
CA ALA A 250 17.17 -14.33 -3.91
C ALA A 250 17.09 -12.91 -3.32
N ILE A 251 15.96 -12.22 -3.50
CA ILE A 251 15.71 -10.89 -2.91
C ILE A 251 15.82 -10.95 -1.39
N ILE A 252 15.21 -11.96 -0.74
CA ILE A 252 15.27 -12.13 0.71
C ILE A 252 16.72 -12.35 1.18
N LYS A 253 17.50 -13.18 0.48
CA LYS A 253 18.93 -13.39 0.80
C LYS A 253 19.74 -12.09 0.72
N ILE A 254 19.55 -11.31 -0.34
CA ILE A 254 20.23 -10.02 -0.51
C ILE A 254 19.83 -9.06 0.62
N GLN A 255 18.54 -8.94 0.92
CA GLN A 255 18.04 -8.07 1.99
C GLN A 255 18.57 -8.49 3.37
N ALA A 256 18.64 -9.79 3.65
CA ALA A 256 19.17 -10.31 4.91
C ALA A 256 20.67 -9.99 5.05
N ASN A 257 21.46 -10.19 3.99
CA ASN A 257 22.89 -9.87 3.99
C ASN A 257 23.14 -8.38 4.15
N LEU A 258 22.34 -7.53 3.52
CA LEU A 258 22.45 -6.08 3.68
C LEU A 258 22.13 -5.64 5.10
N LYS A 259 21.04 -6.17 5.70
CA LYS A 259 20.69 -5.90 7.10
C LYS A 259 21.81 -6.33 8.05
N ARG A 260 22.39 -7.51 7.81
CA ARG A 260 23.54 -8.02 8.54
C ARG A 260 24.72 -7.05 8.45
N TRP A 261 25.11 -6.63 7.25
CA TRP A 261 26.21 -5.70 7.04
C TRP A 261 26.00 -4.37 7.77
N ILE A 262 24.80 -3.77 7.67
CA ILE A 262 24.45 -2.54 8.38
C ILE A 262 24.61 -2.71 9.90
N GLN A 263 24.16 -3.85 10.45
CA GLN A 263 24.25 -4.13 11.88
C GLN A 263 25.71 -4.34 12.33
N HIS A 264 26.51 -5.07 11.55
CA HIS A 264 27.93 -5.24 11.83
C HIS A 264 28.68 -3.91 11.81
N LYS A 265 28.38 -3.03 10.85
CA LYS A 265 28.96 -1.69 10.81
C LYS A 265 28.67 -0.90 12.09
N LYS A 266 27.39 -0.81 12.49
CA LYS A 266 27.00 -0.13 13.75
C LYS A 266 27.66 -0.73 14.99
N TYR A 267 27.82 -2.05 15.04
CA TYR A 267 28.49 -2.73 16.14
C TYR A 267 29.98 -2.37 16.18
N ASN A 268 30.66 -2.43 15.03
CA ASN A 268 32.07 -2.10 14.92
C ASN A 268 32.32 -0.62 15.26
N ASP A 269 31.50 0.30 14.74
CA ASP A 269 31.58 1.72 15.07
C ASP A 269 31.47 1.94 16.60
N ARG A 270 30.59 1.18 17.28
CA ARG A 270 30.46 1.25 18.74
C ARG A 270 31.63 0.61 19.49
N LEU A 271 32.17 -0.48 18.96
CA LEU A 271 33.32 -1.16 19.54
C LEU A 271 34.58 -0.28 19.45
N GLU A 272 34.76 0.40 18.32
CA GLU A 272 35.83 1.38 18.12
C GLU A 272 35.75 2.51 19.15
N VAL A 273 34.56 3.10 19.35
CA VAL A 273 34.36 4.12 20.41
C VAL A 273 34.69 3.59 21.80
N LEU A 274 34.42 2.32 22.10
CA LEU A 274 34.78 1.74 23.39
C LEU A 274 36.29 1.55 23.53
N HIS A 275 36.95 0.98 22.51
CA HIS A 275 38.40 0.80 22.50
C HIS A 275 39.16 2.12 22.60
N ASP A 276 38.71 3.16 21.90
CA ASP A 276 39.27 4.51 22.00
C ASP A 276 39.20 5.10 23.42
N ASN A 277 38.30 4.57 24.26
CA ASN A 277 38.06 5.02 25.63
C ASN A 277 38.44 3.97 26.69
N ASP A 278 39.17 2.91 26.34
CA ASP A 278 39.47 1.79 27.25
C ASP A 278 40.16 2.26 28.54
N ASP A 279 41.14 3.15 28.43
CA ASP A 279 41.85 3.70 29.60
C ASP A 279 40.93 4.45 30.56
N ALA A 280 39.97 5.21 30.03
CA ALA A 280 38.99 5.93 30.84
C ALA A 280 38.02 4.96 31.52
N ILE A 281 37.55 3.93 30.80
CA ILE A 281 36.68 2.89 31.33
C ILE A 281 37.38 2.13 32.47
N ILE A 282 38.64 1.73 32.28
CA ILE A 282 39.43 1.04 33.32
C ILE A 282 39.57 1.92 34.57
N LYS A 283 39.85 3.21 34.40
CA LYS A 283 39.93 4.16 35.53
C LYS A 283 38.59 4.26 36.29
N ILE A 284 37.47 4.40 35.57
CA ILE A 284 36.13 4.46 36.19
C ILE A 284 35.81 3.15 36.94
N GLN A 285 36.09 1.99 36.33
CA GLN A 285 35.88 0.69 36.96
C GLN A 285 36.74 0.54 38.22
N ALA A 286 38.02 0.93 38.17
CA ALA A 286 38.93 0.89 39.31
C ALA A 286 38.45 1.80 40.45
N TRP A 287 38.01 3.03 40.15
CA TRP A 287 37.43 3.94 41.14
C TRP A 287 36.16 3.39 41.77
N THR A 288 35.28 2.78 40.97
CA THR A 288 34.04 2.18 41.46
C THR A 288 34.34 1.01 42.40
N ARG A 289 35.26 0.10 42.01
CA ARG A 289 35.71 -1.01 42.87
C ARG A 289 36.33 -0.49 44.17
N MET A 290 37.19 0.54 44.09
CA MET A 290 37.79 1.17 45.26
C MET A 290 36.75 1.79 46.18
N HIS A 291 35.77 2.52 45.62
CA HIS A 291 34.71 3.16 46.39
C HIS A 291 33.87 2.12 47.15
N LEU A 292 33.48 1.04 46.47
CA LEU A 292 32.75 -0.06 47.07
C LEU A 292 33.54 -0.70 48.23
N ALA A 293 34.83 -0.97 48.02
CA ALA A 293 35.71 -1.52 49.05
C ALA A 293 35.83 -0.59 50.27
N ARG A 294 36.02 0.72 50.04
CA ARG A 294 36.08 1.73 51.11
C ARG A 294 34.76 1.85 51.87
N SER A 295 33.64 1.81 51.17
CA SER A 295 32.30 1.83 51.77
C SER A 295 32.11 0.64 52.72
N ASN A 296 32.40 -0.57 52.25
CA ASN A 296 32.31 -1.79 53.05
C ASN A 296 33.23 -1.77 54.28
N TYR A 297 34.47 -1.29 54.12
CA TYR A 297 35.40 -1.13 55.24
C TYR A 297 34.86 -0.13 56.27
N LYS A 298 34.35 1.01 55.81
CA LYS A 298 33.82 2.05 56.70
C LYS A 298 32.60 1.55 57.48
N GLN A 299 31.68 0.85 56.83
CA GLN A 299 30.53 0.21 57.49
C GLN A 299 30.99 -0.78 58.56
N ARG A 300 31.97 -1.65 58.24
CA ARG A 300 32.52 -2.60 59.20
C ARG A 300 33.20 -1.91 60.39
N LYS A 301 33.95 -0.84 60.13
CA LYS A 301 34.60 -0.06 61.19
C LYS A 301 33.55 0.57 62.12
N GLN A 302 32.50 1.16 61.56
CA GLN A 302 31.40 1.73 62.33
C GLN A 302 30.72 0.68 63.21
N LEU A 303 30.42 -0.50 62.66
CA LEU A 303 29.89 -1.62 63.44
C LEU A 303 30.76 -1.94 64.67
N TYR A 304 32.09 -1.96 64.52
CA TYR A 304 32.98 -2.19 65.66
C TYR A 304 32.98 -1.03 66.63
N GLU A 305 33.09 0.21 66.15
CA GLU A 305 33.08 1.42 66.98
C GLU A 305 31.81 1.51 67.84
N ASP A 306 30.65 1.23 67.24
CA ASP A 306 29.35 1.24 67.92
C ASP A 306 29.25 0.16 69.02
N ASN A 307 29.93 -0.99 68.83
CA ASN A 307 29.90 -2.12 69.75
C ASN A 307 31.10 -2.17 70.72
N LEU A 308 32.04 -1.23 70.64
CA LEU A 308 33.23 -1.18 71.51
C LEU A 308 32.91 -1.30 73.01
N PRO A 309 31.93 -0.56 73.57
CA PRO A 309 31.62 -0.65 74.99
C PRO A 309 31.15 -2.05 75.41
N ALA A 310 30.34 -2.71 74.57
CA ALA A 310 29.84 -4.05 74.82
C ALA A 310 30.98 -5.08 74.77
N ILE A 311 31.87 -4.98 73.77
CA ILE A 311 33.05 -5.84 73.65
C ILE A 311 33.95 -5.68 74.87
N VAL A 312 34.25 -4.45 75.29
CA VAL A 312 35.08 -4.18 76.47
C VAL A 312 34.43 -4.75 77.73
N LYS A 313 33.10 -4.62 77.88
CA LYS A 313 32.37 -5.20 79.02
C LYS A 313 32.47 -6.72 79.05
N ILE A 314 32.29 -7.39 77.91
CA ILE A 314 32.46 -8.85 77.80
C ILE A 314 33.90 -9.26 78.11
N GLN A 315 34.90 -8.55 77.56
CA GLN A 315 36.31 -8.83 77.83
C GLN A 315 36.66 -8.63 79.32
N ALA A 316 36.15 -7.58 79.95
CA ALA A 316 36.35 -7.32 81.37
C ALA A 316 35.73 -8.42 82.22
N PHE A 317 34.51 -8.86 81.90
CA PHE A 317 33.84 -9.99 82.55
C PHE A 317 34.65 -11.29 82.42
N MET A 318 35.13 -11.61 81.21
CA MET A 318 35.95 -12.79 80.97
C MET A 318 37.28 -12.74 81.75
N ARG A 319 37.95 -11.58 81.79
CA ARG A 319 39.17 -11.39 82.59
C ARG A 319 38.90 -11.58 84.08
N ALA A 320 37.80 -11.04 84.59
CA ALA A 320 37.41 -11.19 86.00
C ALA A 320 37.09 -12.65 86.34
N ASN A 321 36.33 -13.35 85.50
CA ASN A 321 36.04 -14.77 85.68
C ASN A 321 37.31 -15.64 85.66
N LEU A 322 38.25 -15.34 84.77
CA LEU A 322 39.53 -16.05 84.73
C LEU A 322 40.33 -15.83 86.02
N ALA A 323 40.42 -14.58 86.50
CA ALA A 323 41.08 -14.28 87.77
C ALA A 323 40.40 -14.98 88.96
N GLN A 324 39.07 -15.03 88.96
CA GLN A 324 38.30 -15.75 89.98
C GLN A 324 38.54 -17.26 89.93
N HIS A 325 38.61 -17.84 88.73
CA HIS A 325 38.96 -19.24 88.54
C HIS A 325 40.39 -19.54 89.05
N ASP A 326 41.37 -18.69 88.71
CA ASP A 326 42.74 -18.81 89.20
C ASP A 326 42.80 -18.75 90.75
N TYR A 327 42.05 -17.84 91.37
CA TYR A 327 41.96 -17.74 92.84
C TYR A 327 41.31 -18.98 93.47
N ARG A 328 40.21 -19.49 92.90
CA ARG A 328 39.57 -20.73 93.35
C ARG A 328 40.49 -21.94 93.21
N ALA A 329 41.27 -22.01 92.13
CA ALA A 329 42.25 -23.06 91.96
C ALA A 329 43.33 -23.00 93.06
N LEU A 330 43.79 -21.81 93.47
CA LEU A 330 44.74 -21.68 94.59
C LEU A 330 44.17 -22.22 95.91
N LEU A 331 42.92 -21.90 96.23
CA LEU A 331 42.31 -22.25 97.52
C LEU A 331 41.84 -23.70 97.61
N ASN A 332 41.25 -24.23 96.54
CA ASN A 332 40.48 -25.47 96.60
C ASN A 332 41.19 -26.68 95.96
N SER A 333 42.32 -26.47 95.26
CA SER A 333 43.07 -27.58 94.68
C SER A 333 44.13 -28.08 95.66
N GLN A 334 44.29 -29.40 95.76
CA GLN A 334 45.32 -30.01 96.63
C GLN A 334 46.74 -29.68 96.16
N ASP A 335 46.93 -29.55 94.84
CA ASP A 335 48.20 -29.18 94.20
C ASP A 335 48.01 -28.05 93.17
N PRO A 336 48.00 -26.76 93.58
CA PRO A 336 47.78 -25.66 92.65
C PRO A 336 48.97 -25.49 91.68
N PRO A 337 48.72 -25.29 90.36
CA PRO A 337 49.78 -25.08 89.39
C PRO A 337 50.69 -23.89 89.76
N ILE A 338 52.01 -24.08 89.69
CA ILE A 338 53.03 -23.07 90.08
C ILE A 338 52.79 -21.70 89.42
N LYS A 339 52.23 -21.66 88.20
CA LYS A 339 51.90 -20.41 87.50
C LYS A 339 50.80 -19.61 88.21
N ILE A 340 49.83 -20.28 88.82
CA ILE A 340 48.77 -19.66 89.64
C ILE A 340 49.37 -19.22 90.98
N VAL A 341 50.13 -20.08 91.65
CA VAL A 341 50.79 -19.76 92.94
C VAL A 341 51.68 -18.52 92.82
N ARG A 342 52.50 -18.44 91.76
CA ARG A 342 53.36 -17.28 91.49
C ARG A 342 52.56 -15.98 91.34
N LYS A 343 51.35 -16.02 90.77
CA LYS A 343 50.51 -14.81 90.65
C LYS A 343 50.08 -14.26 92.00
N PHE A 344 49.92 -15.11 93.01
CA PHE A 344 49.41 -14.72 94.34
C PHE A 344 50.46 -14.74 95.46
N LEU A 345 51.74 -15.02 95.16
CA LEU A 345 52.84 -15.10 96.13
C LEU A 345 52.94 -13.85 97.03
N HIS A 346 52.75 -12.67 96.45
CA HIS A 346 52.79 -11.38 97.15
C HIS A 346 51.70 -11.18 98.20
N LEU A 347 50.64 -12.01 98.20
CA LEU A 347 49.58 -11.96 99.20
C LEU A 347 49.78 -12.97 100.33
N LEU A 348 50.78 -13.84 100.22
CA LEU A 348 51.07 -14.91 101.17
C LEU A 348 52.22 -14.56 102.13
N ASP A 349 52.93 -13.46 101.89
CA ASP A 349 54.05 -12.98 102.70
C ASP A 349 53.55 -11.79 103.57
N GLN A 350 52.92 -12.06 104.72
CA GLN A 350 52.53 -11.02 105.67
C GLN A 350 53.68 -10.76 106.65
N SER A 351 54.42 -9.66 106.47
CA SER A 351 55.48 -9.26 107.38
C SER A 351 54.95 -8.28 108.45
N ASN A 352 55.48 -8.31 109.67
CA ASN A 352 55.09 -7.37 110.74
C ASN A 352 55.35 -5.90 110.37
N VAL A 353 56.17 -5.63 109.36
CA VAL A 353 56.49 -4.29 108.86
C VAL A 353 55.25 -3.62 108.23
N ASP A 354 54.41 -4.40 107.55
CA ASP A 354 53.21 -3.90 106.87
C ASP A 354 52.15 -3.41 107.89
N PHE A 355 52.06 -4.05 109.06
CA PHE A 355 51.17 -3.60 110.14
C PHE A 355 51.60 -2.26 110.74
N GLU A 356 52.91 -2.02 110.82
CA GLU A 356 53.47 -0.81 111.42
C GLU A 356 53.32 0.38 110.45
N GLU A 357 53.57 0.17 109.16
CA GLU A 357 53.30 1.16 108.10
C GLU A 357 51.80 1.50 108.01
N GLU A 358 50.91 0.51 108.11
CA GLU A 358 49.47 0.76 108.05
C GLU A 358 48.95 1.47 109.31
N LEU A 359 49.52 1.21 110.49
CA LEU A 359 49.24 1.97 111.71
C LEU A 359 49.72 3.43 111.60
N GLU A 360 50.90 3.68 111.03
CA GLU A 360 51.38 5.04 110.75
C GLU A 360 50.48 5.77 109.76
N LEU A 361 50.04 5.09 108.70
CA LEU A 361 49.11 5.64 107.71
C LEU A 361 47.76 6.04 108.36
N GLN A 362 47.27 5.25 109.31
CA GLN A 362 46.06 5.58 110.08
C GLN A 362 46.28 6.77 111.02
N LYS A 363 47.43 6.85 111.71
CA LYS A 363 47.78 8.02 112.52
C LYS A 363 47.86 9.29 111.68
N LEU A 364 48.53 9.23 110.52
CA LEU A 364 48.64 10.36 109.61
C LEU A 364 47.27 10.80 109.09
N LYS A 365 46.40 9.85 108.70
CA LYS A 365 45.02 10.15 108.29
C LYS A 365 44.22 10.83 109.41
N ALA A 366 44.33 10.35 110.65
CA ALA A 366 43.67 10.97 111.78
C ALA A 366 44.15 12.42 111.99
N GLN A 367 45.46 12.65 111.86
CA GLN A 367 46.08 13.97 112.00
C GLN A 367 45.63 14.94 110.89
N VAL A 368 45.56 14.47 109.64
CA VAL A 368 45.02 15.25 108.52
C VAL A 368 43.56 15.63 108.76
N VAL A 369 42.74 14.72 109.28
CA VAL A 369 41.32 14.99 109.57
C VAL A 369 41.17 16.03 110.69
N THR A 370 42.02 15.99 111.73
CA THR A 370 42.00 17.01 112.79
C THR A 370 42.42 18.38 112.27
N GLU A 371 43.42 18.45 111.40
CA GLU A 371 43.85 19.71 110.78
C GLU A 371 42.81 20.28 109.81
N ILE A 372 42.11 19.43 109.05
CA ILE A 372 40.98 19.87 108.20
C ILE A 372 39.88 20.49 109.08
N ARG A 373 39.57 19.87 110.23
CA ARG A 373 38.56 20.40 111.16
C ARG A 373 38.98 21.74 111.77
N SER A 374 40.26 21.91 112.14
CA SER A 374 40.78 23.18 112.67
C SER A 374 40.71 24.28 111.60
N ASN A 375 41.11 23.98 110.37
CA ASN A 375 41.05 24.93 109.26
C ASN A 375 39.60 25.31 108.91
N GLN A 376 38.67 24.35 108.92
CA GLN A 376 37.25 24.66 108.72
C GLN A 376 36.70 25.59 109.81
N GLN A 377 37.12 25.43 111.06
CA GLN A 377 36.73 26.34 112.14
C GLN A 377 37.31 27.75 111.93
N LEU A 378 38.58 27.84 111.54
CA LEU A 378 39.23 29.13 111.22
C LEU A 378 38.56 29.83 110.03
N GLU A 379 38.16 29.09 108.99
CA GLU A 379 37.38 29.63 107.88
C GLU A 379 36.01 30.15 108.33
N HIS A 380 35.33 29.45 109.23
CA HIS A 380 34.05 29.89 109.79
C HIS A 380 34.21 31.18 110.63
N ASP A 381 35.26 31.25 111.45
CA ASP A 381 35.54 32.44 112.27
C ASP A 381 35.88 33.66 111.39
N LEU A 382 36.65 33.44 110.31
CA LEU A 382 36.92 34.48 109.30
C LEU A 382 35.64 34.94 108.59
N GLN A 383 34.75 34.03 108.22
CA GLN A 383 33.45 34.41 107.64
C GLN A 383 32.61 35.24 108.61
N GLY A 384 32.61 34.90 109.90
CA GLY A 384 31.96 35.69 110.94
C GLY A 384 32.56 37.10 111.08
N MET A 385 33.89 37.21 110.99
CA MET A 385 34.58 38.51 110.93
C MET A 385 34.21 39.30 109.68
N ASP A 386 34.13 38.67 108.50
CA ASP A 386 33.73 39.33 107.25
C ASP A 386 32.30 39.87 107.30
N ILE A 387 31.38 39.14 107.93
CA ILE A 387 30.00 39.61 108.18
C ILE A 387 30.03 40.85 109.09
N LYS A 388 30.82 40.83 110.18
CA LYS A 388 30.98 41.99 111.08
C LYS A 388 31.60 43.20 110.37
N ILE A 389 32.65 43.00 109.56
CA ILE A 389 33.26 44.06 108.73
C ILE A 389 32.23 44.59 107.71
N GLY A 390 31.42 43.71 107.13
CA GLY A 390 30.32 44.04 106.24
C GLY A 390 29.31 44.99 106.90
N PHE A 391 28.85 44.66 108.11
CA PHE A 391 27.94 45.52 108.88
C PHE A 391 28.56 46.89 109.20
N ILE A 392 29.82 46.93 109.62
CA ILE A 392 30.53 48.20 109.89
C ILE A 392 30.64 49.04 108.61
N ARG A 393 31.02 48.42 107.49
CA ARG A 393 31.16 49.11 106.20
C ARG A 393 29.82 49.61 105.67
N TYR A 394 28.75 48.83 105.83
CA TYR A 394 27.39 49.23 105.43
C TYR A 394 26.90 50.41 106.28
N GLY A 395 27.08 50.34 107.61
CA GLY A 395 26.74 51.44 108.52
C GLY A 395 27.53 52.73 108.24
N LEU A 396 28.82 52.61 107.89
CA LEU A 396 29.65 53.76 107.54
C LEU A 396 29.24 54.39 106.19
N LYS A 397 28.84 53.56 105.22
CA LYS A 397 28.34 54.02 103.91
C LYS A 397 26.95 54.63 103.99
N GLU A 398 26.07 54.10 104.83
CA GLU A 398 24.74 54.68 105.04
C GLU A 398 24.83 56.03 105.77
N LYS A 399 25.75 56.16 106.74
CA LYS A 399 26.11 57.47 107.31
C LYS A 399 26.63 58.47 106.25
N GLN A 400 27.48 58.03 105.32
CA GLN A 400 27.95 58.90 104.22
C GLN A 400 26.82 59.26 103.24
N ARG A 401 25.89 58.35 102.94
CA ARG A 401 24.73 58.61 102.08
C ARG A 401 23.77 59.62 102.70
N ILE A 402 23.49 59.50 104.00
CA ILE A 402 22.63 60.45 104.75
C ILE A 402 23.30 61.85 104.83
N SER A 403 24.63 61.91 104.99
CA SER A 403 25.41 63.16 104.93
C SER A 403 25.34 63.86 103.56
N LEU A 404 25.42 63.09 102.46
CA LEU A 404 25.36 63.63 101.10
C LEU A 404 23.96 64.09 100.68
N LEU A 405 22.89 63.49 101.23
CA LEU A 405 21.51 63.95 101.01
C LEU A 405 21.18 65.25 101.78
N ALA A 406 21.87 65.53 102.89
CA ALA A 406 21.68 66.75 103.68
C ALA A 406 22.39 68.01 103.12
N THR A 407 23.23 67.88 102.08
CA THR A 407 24.09 68.96 101.56
C THR A 407 23.78 69.43 100.13
N GLY A 408 22.64 69.02 99.55
CA GLY A 408 22.08 69.66 98.35
C GLY A 408 22.95 69.63 97.08
N LYS A 409 23.88 68.66 96.95
CA LYS A 409 24.73 68.50 95.75
C LYS A 409 24.26 67.29 94.93
N THR A 410 23.39 67.53 93.96
CA THR A 410 22.81 66.50 93.07
C THR A 410 23.84 65.87 92.11
N ASP A 411 24.96 66.54 91.84
CA ASP A 411 25.97 66.07 90.87
C ASP A 411 26.94 65.01 91.43
N THR A 412 27.08 64.90 92.76
CA THR A 412 27.89 63.84 93.40
C THR A 412 27.10 62.55 93.61
N LEU A 413 25.76 62.62 93.73
CA LEU A 413 24.87 61.46 93.81
C LEU A 413 24.85 60.66 92.49
N ALA A 414 24.92 61.34 91.34
CA ALA A 414 25.01 60.69 90.03
C ALA A 414 26.32 59.91 89.85
N LYS A 415 27.45 60.42 90.37
CA LYS A 415 28.75 59.72 90.35
C LYS A 415 28.81 58.52 91.31
N LEU A 416 28.05 58.54 92.41
CA LEU A 416 27.92 57.41 93.35
C LEU A 416 27.01 56.29 92.81
N ALA A 417 25.95 56.62 92.05
CA ALA A 417 25.12 55.63 91.37
C ALA A 417 25.87 54.89 90.24
N LEU A 418 26.78 55.58 89.53
CA LEU A 418 27.67 54.98 88.52
C LEU A 418 28.73 54.02 89.12
N TRP A 419 29.05 54.14 90.42
CA TRP A 419 29.95 53.20 91.09
C TRP A 419 29.24 51.91 91.55
N GLN A 420 27.93 51.97 91.81
CA GLN A 420 27.14 50.78 92.19
C GLN A 420 27.05 49.73 91.07
N THR A 421 26.98 50.14 89.80
CA THR A 421 26.92 49.21 88.65
C THR A 421 28.30 48.60 88.31
N GLY A 422 29.38 49.34 88.51
CA GLY A 422 30.76 48.86 88.30
C GLY A 422 31.30 47.93 89.41
N ALA A 423 30.82 48.07 90.65
CA ALA A 423 31.24 47.24 91.78
C ALA A 423 30.42 45.94 91.91
N LEU A 424 29.11 45.96 91.62
CA LEU A 424 28.27 44.75 91.61
C LEU A 424 28.64 43.78 90.47
N SER A 425 29.07 44.30 89.32
CA SER A 425 29.60 43.48 88.22
C SER A 425 30.93 42.80 88.55
N LYS A 426 31.80 43.44 89.37
CA LYS A 426 33.03 42.82 89.89
C LYS A 426 32.78 41.79 91.00
N LEU A 427 31.72 41.93 91.81
CA LEU A 427 31.30 40.93 92.81
C LEU A 427 30.63 39.69 92.17
N ALA A 428 29.87 39.86 91.08
CA ALA A 428 29.32 38.74 90.30
C ALA A 428 30.42 37.93 89.57
N LEU A 429 31.53 38.58 89.18
CA LEU A 429 32.71 37.92 88.62
C LEU A 429 33.52 37.12 89.67
N TRP A 430 33.39 37.44 90.96
CA TRP A 430 34.13 36.75 92.04
C TRP A 430 33.47 35.43 92.46
N GLN A 431 32.14 35.32 92.36
CA GLN A 431 31.39 34.06 92.52
C GLN A 431 31.68 33.07 91.37
N ASN A 432 31.81 33.54 90.13
CA ASN A 432 32.14 32.69 88.96
C ASN A 432 33.62 32.26 88.89
N TRP A 433 34.52 32.88 89.65
CA TRP A 433 35.93 32.50 89.68
C TRP A 433 36.20 31.22 90.48
N ARG A 434 35.28 30.81 91.38
CA ARG A 434 35.33 29.51 92.07
C ARG A 434 34.68 28.35 91.29
N SER A 435 34.06 28.59 90.13
CA SER A 435 33.34 27.55 89.36
C SER A 435 33.60 27.52 87.84
N GLY A 436 34.52 28.33 87.30
CA GLY A 436 34.73 28.46 85.86
C GLY A 436 36.15 28.14 85.35
N LYS A 437 36.22 27.17 84.41
CA LYS A 437 37.14 26.87 83.28
C LYS A 437 38.62 27.34 83.21
N THR A 438 39.20 28.04 84.19
CA THR A 438 40.58 28.54 84.13
C THR A 438 41.37 28.34 85.44
N GLY A 439 40.99 27.35 86.26
CA GLY A 439 41.74 26.91 87.44
C GLY A 439 42.67 25.72 87.14
N ALA A 440 43.77 25.60 87.89
CA ALA A 440 44.96 24.76 87.65
C ALA A 440 44.78 23.25 87.38
N LEU A 441 43.56 22.70 87.36
CA LEU A 441 43.26 21.32 86.94
C LEU A 441 43.08 21.15 85.42
N ALA A 442 42.94 22.22 84.64
CA ALA A 442 42.85 22.15 83.17
C ALA A 442 44.21 22.08 82.45
N LYS A 443 45.33 22.40 83.14
CA LYS A 443 46.69 22.30 82.56
C LYS A 443 47.30 20.89 82.59
N LEU A 444 46.61 19.91 83.17
CA LEU A 444 47.00 18.49 83.17
C LEU A 444 46.22 17.61 82.16
N ALA A 445 45.20 18.16 81.48
CA ALA A 445 44.40 17.42 80.50
C ALA A 445 44.85 17.60 79.03
N ASN A 446 45.93 18.36 78.78
CA ASN A 446 46.44 18.65 77.43
C ASN A 446 47.72 17.86 77.07
N TRP A 447 47.84 16.64 77.59
CA TRP A 447 48.96 15.72 77.30
C TRP A 447 48.50 14.32 76.87
N ARG A 448 47.43 14.24 76.06
CA ARG A 448 47.05 13.05 75.29
C ARG A 448 46.42 13.41 73.93
N SER A 449 47.25 13.80 72.95
CA SER A 449 47.13 13.37 71.54
C SER A 449 48.15 14.11 70.67
N GLY A 450 49.29 13.49 70.42
CA GLY A 450 50.29 13.98 69.48
C GLY A 450 49.86 13.77 68.03
N LYS A 451 49.96 14.87 67.26
CA LYS A 451 50.40 14.99 65.85
C LYS A 451 49.87 13.97 64.83
N THR A 452 48.82 14.35 64.10
CA THR A 452 48.79 14.47 62.61
C THR A 452 47.40 15.02 62.18
N ALA A 453 47.13 16.29 62.47
CA ALA A 453 45.91 16.98 62.01
C ALA A 453 46.28 18.06 60.99
N GLY A 454 46.68 17.61 59.79
CA GLY A 454 47.01 18.46 58.63
C GLY A 454 46.00 18.36 57.47
N ALA A 455 44.85 17.71 57.64
CA ALA A 455 43.91 17.46 56.52
C ALA A 455 42.42 17.64 56.86
N LEU A 456 42.09 18.30 57.98
CA LEU A 456 40.70 18.58 58.40
C LEU A 456 40.40 20.09 58.53
N ALA A 457 41.08 20.91 57.71
CA ALA A 457 40.80 22.34 57.54
C ALA A 457 40.11 22.67 56.20
N LYS A 458 39.41 21.70 55.58
CA LYS A 458 38.56 21.92 54.39
C LYS A 458 37.14 21.33 54.51
N LEU A 459 36.75 20.85 55.70
CA LEU A 459 35.44 20.24 55.96
C LEU A 459 34.53 21.08 56.89
N ALA A 460 34.85 22.37 57.08
CA ALA A 460 34.07 23.32 57.88
C ALA A 460 33.54 24.50 57.06
N LEU A 461 33.19 24.26 55.80
CA LEU A 461 32.64 25.26 54.88
C LEU A 461 31.61 24.63 53.93
N TRP A 462 30.60 23.93 54.48
CA TRP A 462 29.49 23.34 53.69
C TRP A 462 28.18 23.19 54.51
N ARG A 463 27.80 24.25 55.23
CA ARG A 463 26.46 24.40 55.82
C ARG A 463 26.03 25.87 55.82
N SER A 464 25.79 26.42 54.64
CA SER A 464 24.92 27.57 54.34
C SER A 464 25.42 28.22 53.05
N GLY A 465 24.57 28.32 52.03
CA GLY A 465 24.88 29.11 50.84
C GLY A 465 24.51 28.40 49.56
N GLU A 466 23.44 28.90 48.96
CA GLU A 466 22.96 28.63 47.63
C GLU A 466 24.04 28.78 46.55
N THR A 467 23.80 28.15 45.41
CA THR A 467 24.49 28.24 44.10
C THR A 467 25.66 27.27 43.87
N GLY A 468 25.46 26.34 42.92
CA GLY A 468 26.52 25.57 42.28
C GLY A 468 26.31 24.04 42.23
N THR A 469 26.01 23.55 41.03
CA THR A 469 26.24 22.17 40.53
C THR A 469 25.46 20.95 41.05
N LEU A 470 24.43 21.12 41.90
CA LEU A 470 23.45 20.04 42.21
C LEU A 470 22.01 20.30 41.76
N ALA A 471 21.77 21.37 40.99
CA ALA A 471 20.52 21.60 40.24
C ALA A 471 20.48 20.87 38.87
N LYS A 472 21.50 20.07 38.52
CA LYS A 472 21.53 19.25 37.29
C LYS A 472 21.27 17.75 37.50
N LEU A 473 20.96 17.32 38.73
CA LEU A 473 20.63 15.91 39.04
C LEU A 473 19.31 15.73 39.80
N ALA A 474 18.47 16.77 39.86
CA ALA A 474 17.14 16.75 40.46
C ALA A 474 16.01 16.76 39.40
N LEU A 475 16.08 15.88 38.40
CA LEU A 475 15.01 15.65 37.40
C LEU A 475 14.77 14.15 37.13
N TRP A 476 14.87 13.31 38.17
CA TRP A 476 14.75 11.85 38.00
C TRP A 476 13.84 11.17 39.03
N ARG A 477 12.82 11.88 39.51
CA ARG A 477 11.87 11.29 40.44
C ARG A 477 10.50 11.98 40.40
N ASN A 478 9.79 11.80 39.29
CA ASN A 478 8.32 11.77 39.23
C ASN A 478 7.87 11.67 37.76
N TRP A 479 7.57 10.46 37.29
CA TRP A 479 6.47 10.28 36.35
C TRP A 479 5.97 8.84 36.36
N HIS A 480 4.83 8.65 37.00
CA HIS A 480 3.94 7.52 36.74
C HIS A 480 3.14 7.80 35.47
N SER A 481 2.92 6.75 34.69
CA SER A 481 1.76 6.46 33.84
C SER A 481 0.94 7.64 33.31
N GLY A 482 0.95 7.81 31.99
CA GLY A 482 -0.04 8.64 31.30
C GLY A 482 0.30 8.78 29.83
N GLU A 483 -0.63 8.33 28.99
CA GLU A 483 -0.64 8.60 27.56
C GLU A 483 -0.58 10.10 27.29
N THR A 484 0.02 10.48 26.15
CA THR A 484 0.06 11.81 25.51
C THR A 484 1.26 12.73 25.80
N GLY A 485 2.15 12.78 24.80
CA GLY A 485 2.93 13.97 24.40
C GLY A 485 4.39 14.02 24.87
N THR A 486 5.43 14.17 24.05
CA THR A 486 5.59 14.28 22.59
C THR A 486 7.05 13.94 22.27
N LEU A 487 7.31 12.73 21.78
CA LEU A 487 8.40 12.49 20.83
C LEU A 487 7.75 12.10 19.49
N ALA A 488 6.97 13.06 19.00
CA ALA A 488 6.43 13.18 17.66
C ALA A 488 7.54 13.37 16.60
N LYS A 489 8.53 12.46 16.60
CA LYS A 489 9.46 12.22 15.49
C LYS A 489 9.63 10.74 15.15
N LEU A 490 8.81 9.87 15.74
CA LEU A 490 8.73 8.44 15.39
C LEU A 490 7.35 8.02 14.87
N ALA A 491 6.60 8.97 14.29
CA ALA A 491 5.38 8.72 13.52
C ALA A 491 5.63 8.73 11.99
N LEU A 492 6.80 8.22 11.55
CA LEU A 492 7.07 7.93 10.13
C LEU A 492 7.54 6.48 9.90
N TRP A 493 7.26 5.60 10.85
CA TRP A 493 7.65 4.18 10.75
C TRP A 493 6.59 3.18 11.21
N GLN A 494 5.32 3.60 11.21
CA GLN A 494 4.16 2.69 11.32
C GLN A 494 3.26 2.65 10.08
N ASN A 495 3.64 3.30 8.97
CA ASN A 495 2.90 3.24 7.69
C ASN A 495 3.49 2.28 6.65
N TRP A 496 4.26 1.27 7.07
CA TRP A 496 4.84 0.26 6.16
C TRP A 496 4.48 -1.19 6.49
N ARG A 497 3.54 -1.41 7.43
CA ARG A 497 3.07 -2.75 7.83
C ARG A 497 1.55 -2.96 7.75
N SER A 498 0.84 -2.15 6.97
CA SER A 498 -0.59 -2.37 6.67
C SER A 498 -0.95 -2.18 5.18
N GLY A 499 0.04 -2.09 4.30
CA GLY A 499 -0.16 -1.97 2.85
C GLY A 499 -0.26 -3.31 2.12
N LYS A 500 -1.16 -4.20 2.55
CA LYS A 500 -1.64 -5.38 1.78
C LYS A 500 -2.67 -6.13 2.63
N LEU A 501 -3.92 -5.68 2.64
CA LEU A 501 -5.12 -6.54 2.70
C LEU A 501 -6.46 -5.76 2.63
N ALA A 502 -6.46 -4.43 2.76
CA ALA A 502 -7.71 -3.65 2.79
C ALA A 502 -8.22 -3.14 1.41
N LEU A 503 -7.50 -3.40 0.31
CA LEU A 503 -7.88 -2.92 -1.03
C LEU A 503 -8.35 -4.03 -1.98
N TRP A 504 -9.04 -5.05 -1.44
CA TRP A 504 -9.68 -6.08 -2.28
C TRP A 504 -11.12 -6.43 -1.88
N GLN A 505 -11.78 -5.58 -1.09
CA GLN A 505 -13.23 -5.68 -0.84
C GLN A 505 -14.06 -4.50 -1.38
N ASN A 506 -13.43 -3.38 -1.76
CA ASN A 506 -14.17 -2.19 -2.24
C ASN A 506 -14.22 -2.00 -3.77
N CYS A 507 -13.50 -2.79 -4.57
CA CYS A 507 -13.58 -2.70 -6.04
C CYS A 507 -14.72 -3.51 -6.67
N ARG A 508 -15.57 -4.18 -5.88
CA ARG A 508 -16.76 -4.89 -6.40
C ARG A 508 -18.05 -4.04 -6.36
N ARG A 509 -17.99 -2.81 -5.84
CA ARG A 509 -19.18 -1.98 -5.55
C ARG A 509 -19.22 -0.58 -6.16
N SER A 510 -18.22 -0.13 -6.90
CA SER A 510 -18.30 1.16 -7.60
C SER A 510 -17.82 1.05 -9.05
N GLY A 511 -18.79 0.91 -9.95
CA GLY A 511 -18.56 1.01 -11.40
C GLY A 511 -18.27 2.45 -11.80
N LYS A 512 -17.06 2.94 -11.55
CA LYS A 512 -16.53 4.16 -12.16
C LYS A 512 -15.09 3.95 -12.62
N LEU A 513 -14.93 3.95 -13.95
CA LEU A 513 -13.64 4.08 -14.63
C LEU A 513 -13.01 5.42 -14.24
N ALA A 514 -11.81 5.37 -13.68
CA ALA A 514 -10.88 6.49 -13.71
C ALA A 514 -9.67 6.06 -14.55
N LEU A 515 -9.56 6.61 -15.77
CA LEU A 515 -8.34 6.59 -16.55
C LEU A 515 -7.22 7.24 -15.72
N TRP A 516 -6.14 6.50 -15.47
CA TRP A 516 -4.85 7.10 -15.15
C TRP A 516 -3.80 6.53 -16.10
N GLN A 517 -3.44 7.37 -17.06
CA GLN A 517 -2.37 7.16 -18.03
C GLN A 517 -1.04 7.23 -17.26
N MET A 518 -0.36 6.08 -17.12
CA MET A 518 0.98 6.05 -16.53
C MET A 518 2.01 6.44 -17.58
N ASP A 519 2.54 7.64 -17.42
CA ASP A 519 3.66 8.16 -18.19
C ASP A 519 4.93 7.35 -17.94
N LYS A 520 5.58 6.93 -19.03
CA LYS A 520 6.85 6.20 -19.01
C LYS A 520 7.99 7.20 -18.74
N LYS A 521 8.82 6.95 -17.70
CA LYS A 521 10.28 7.18 -17.74
C LYS A 521 10.98 6.56 -16.51
N PRO A 522 12.10 5.81 -16.68
CA PRO A 522 12.88 5.28 -15.58
C PRO A 522 13.90 6.32 -15.12
N LYS A 523 14.02 6.57 -13.80
CA LYS A 523 15.16 7.30 -13.23
C LYS A 523 16.25 6.31 -12.82
N THR A 524 17.40 6.55 -13.43
CA THR A 524 18.72 5.93 -13.36
C THR A 524 19.27 5.86 -11.93
N TYR A 525 19.81 4.69 -11.56
CA TYR A 525 20.71 4.56 -10.42
C TYR A 525 22.13 4.90 -10.86
N ILE A 526 22.78 5.79 -10.09
CA ILE A 526 24.20 6.13 -10.22
C ILE A 526 25.01 4.92 -9.71
N ILE A 527 25.78 4.29 -10.60
CA ILE A 527 26.86 3.38 -10.23
C ILE A 527 28.16 4.12 -10.56
N LEU A 528 28.94 4.41 -9.52
CA LEU A 528 30.33 4.84 -9.63
C LEU A 528 31.14 3.65 -10.19
N ALA A 529 31.62 3.78 -11.43
CA ALA A 529 32.62 2.89 -12.00
C ALA A 529 33.90 3.70 -12.24
N TYR A 530 34.95 3.34 -11.52
CA TYR A 530 36.31 3.81 -11.69
C TYR A 530 36.77 3.60 -13.13
N GLY A 531 37.35 4.64 -13.73
CA GLY A 531 37.95 4.59 -15.04
C GLY A 531 39.27 3.82 -15.02
N ILE A 532 39.41 2.88 -15.94
CA ILE A 532 40.71 2.51 -16.51
C ILE A 532 40.54 2.62 -18.03
N GLN A 533 41.22 3.63 -18.59
CA GLN A 533 41.43 3.77 -20.02
C GLN A 533 42.21 2.56 -20.54
N SER A 534 41.72 1.95 -21.61
CA SER A 534 42.62 1.47 -22.66
C SER A 534 41.92 1.58 -24.01
N ARG A 535 42.47 2.46 -24.84
CA ARG A 535 42.25 2.52 -26.29
C ARG A 535 42.79 1.22 -26.89
N TYR A 536 42.10 0.62 -27.86
CA TYR A 536 42.64 0.34 -29.20
C TYR A 536 41.54 -0.30 -30.07
N ARG A 537 41.37 0.30 -31.26
CA ARG A 537 40.77 -0.16 -32.53
C ARG A 537 39.68 -1.24 -32.53
#